data_AF-A0A3R7TWZ7-F1
#
_entry.id   AF-A0A3R7TWZ7-F1
#
_cell.length_a   1.000
_cell.length_b   1.000
_cell.length_c   1.000
_cell.angle_alpha   90.00
_cell.angle_beta   90.00
_cell.angle_gamma   90.00
#
_symmetry.space_group_name_H-M   'P 1'
#
loop_
_entity.id
_entity.type
_entity.pdbx_description
1 polymer ?
#
loop_
_entity_poly.entity_id
_entity_poly.type
_entity_poly.pdbx_seq_one_letter_code
_entity_poly.pdbx_strand_id
1 'polypeptide(L)'
;MVQENEISDLLLDAKSIHIIGSGLNSERPAHRAIHDLDGLGWRLVPVHVRDAGATIRNIPIRKEIDEGIMPEIVVLFLAPQRALDIVKKFLFRFSANEFPLIWFQRGAEQEDAIAMLEQSGLNFVSNDCIVEFIKRNSLSKKQTLPLLPWYRQVKDNDDDGCSIWTAHNGDEEIELSENSLEWVGDIIDLEYSQHIIPRYIRSMMKTGQSLEDLALSLS
;
A
#
# COMPACT_ATOMS: atom_id res chain seq x y z
N MET A 1 5.54 18.43 -16.98
CA MET A 1 4.52 18.59 -15.92
C MET A 1 3.20 18.09 -16.48
N VAL A 2 2.63 17.06 -15.86
CA VAL A 2 1.36 16.43 -16.26
C VAL A 2 0.23 17.43 -16.08
N GLN A 3 -0.72 17.50 -17.01
CA GLN A 3 -1.86 18.41 -16.88
C GLN A 3 -2.87 17.90 -15.85
N GLU A 4 -3.61 18.78 -15.19
CA GLU A 4 -4.56 18.40 -14.12
C GLU A 4 -5.64 17.41 -14.57
N ASN A 5 -6.14 17.53 -15.81
CA ASN A 5 -7.09 16.56 -16.37
C ASN A 5 -6.46 15.17 -16.52
N GLU A 6 -5.21 15.10 -17.00
CA GLU A 6 -4.47 13.84 -17.16
C GLU A 6 -4.18 13.19 -15.80
N ILE A 7 -3.88 13.98 -14.76
CA ILE A 7 -3.75 13.47 -13.38
C ILE A 7 -5.09 12.90 -12.88
N SER A 8 -6.20 13.56 -13.20
CA SER A 8 -7.54 13.11 -12.79
C SER A 8 -7.90 11.78 -13.46
N ASP A 9 -7.59 11.62 -14.75
CA ASP A 9 -7.81 10.37 -15.49
C ASP A 9 -6.94 9.24 -14.90
N LEU A 10 -5.65 9.48 -14.64
CA LEU A 10 -4.75 8.53 -13.99
C LEU A 10 -5.28 8.11 -12.60
N LEU A 11 -5.79 9.05 -11.82
CA LEU A 11 -6.41 8.76 -10.52
C LEU A 11 -7.66 7.88 -10.66
N LEU A 12 -8.56 8.19 -11.59
CA LEU A 12 -9.79 7.44 -11.78
C LEU A 12 -9.54 6.01 -12.30
N ASP A 13 -8.54 5.84 -13.16
CA ASP A 13 -8.15 4.54 -13.72
C ASP A 13 -7.44 3.66 -12.69
N ALA A 14 -6.65 4.24 -11.79
CA ALA A 14 -5.93 3.51 -10.76
C ALA A 14 -6.89 2.72 -9.84
N LYS A 15 -6.54 1.48 -9.55
CA LYS A 15 -7.25 0.62 -8.58
C LYS A 15 -6.77 0.86 -7.16
N SER A 16 -5.51 1.21 -6.97
CA SER A 16 -4.88 1.29 -5.66
C SER A 16 -4.08 2.57 -5.42
N ILE A 17 -4.11 3.04 -4.16
CA ILE A 17 -3.30 4.16 -3.67
C ILE A 17 -2.47 3.67 -2.49
N HIS A 18 -1.15 3.59 -2.68
CA HIS A 18 -0.23 3.19 -1.63
C HIS A 18 0.29 4.43 -0.91
N ILE A 19 0.06 4.52 0.40
CA ILE A 19 0.39 5.72 1.19
C ILE A 19 1.57 5.43 2.11
N ILE A 20 2.77 5.80 1.65
CA ILE A 20 4.02 5.55 2.37
C ILE A 20 4.24 6.61 3.44
N GLY A 21 4.41 6.15 4.69
CA GLY A 21 4.43 6.99 5.88
C GLY A 21 3.12 6.98 6.67
N SER A 22 2.10 6.22 6.23
CA SER A 22 0.81 6.12 6.91
C SER A 22 0.85 5.06 8.02
N GLY A 23 0.97 5.51 9.26
CA GLY A 23 1.01 4.69 10.49
C GLY A 23 -0.08 5.09 11.50
N LEU A 24 0.03 4.62 12.75
CA LEU A 24 -1.00 4.75 13.79
C LEU A 24 -1.11 6.15 14.41
N ASN A 25 -0.15 7.03 14.19
CA ASN A 25 -0.19 8.38 14.77
C ASN A 25 -1.26 9.24 14.08
N SER A 26 -2.43 9.39 14.72
CA SER A 26 -3.60 10.14 14.24
C SER A 26 -3.34 11.62 13.94
N GLU A 27 -2.34 12.21 14.59
CA GLU A 27 -1.96 13.61 14.37
C GLU A 27 -1.21 13.81 13.05
N ARG A 28 -0.69 12.73 12.44
CA ARG A 28 0.04 12.80 11.17
C ARG A 28 -0.93 12.88 9.98
N PRO A 29 -0.66 13.78 9.01
CA PRO A 29 -1.45 13.87 7.78
C PRO A 29 -1.59 12.53 7.02
N ALA A 30 -0.54 11.70 7.02
CA ALA A 30 -0.54 10.40 6.36
C ALA A 30 -1.58 9.43 6.94
N HIS A 31 -1.82 9.48 8.25
CA HIS A 31 -2.87 8.69 8.91
C HIS A 31 -4.25 9.19 8.48
N ARG A 32 -4.48 10.51 8.58
CA ARG A 32 -5.75 11.13 8.19
C ARG A 32 -6.09 10.92 6.71
N ALA A 33 -5.10 10.85 5.84
CA ALA A 33 -5.29 10.57 4.42
C ALA A 33 -6.04 9.25 4.18
N ILE A 34 -5.85 8.22 5.02
CA ILE A 34 -6.63 6.97 4.92
C ILE A 34 -8.11 7.26 5.20
N HIS A 35 -8.43 7.96 6.28
CA HIS A 35 -9.81 8.30 6.65
C HIS A 35 -10.51 9.17 5.60
N ASP A 36 -9.77 10.12 5.01
CA ASP A 36 -10.29 11.05 4.02
C ASP A 36 -10.55 10.41 2.65
N LEU A 37 -9.77 9.39 2.30
CA LEU A 37 -9.89 8.68 1.02
C LEU A 37 -10.76 7.42 1.12
N ASP A 38 -11.01 6.93 2.34
CA ASP A 38 -11.85 5.76 2.56
C ASP A 38 -13.28 6.02 2.05
N GLY A 39 -13.86 5.00 1.43
CA GLY A 39 -15.17 5.08 0.77
C GLY A 39 -15.19 5.79 -0.58
N LEU A 40 -14.07 6.38 -1.06
CA LEU A 40 -14.01 6.99 -2.40
C LEU A 40 -13.74 5.96 -3.53
N GLY A 41 -13.63 4.68 -3.18
CA GLY A 41 -13.61 3.56 -4.12
C GLY A 41 -12.21 3.14 -4.63
N TRP A 42 -11.14 3.68 -4.06
CA TRP A 42 -9.77 3.18 -4.26
C TRP A 42 -9.38 2.19 -3.16
N ARG A 43 -8.58 1.18 -3.53
CA ARG A 43 -7.95 0.28 -2.56
C ARG A 43 -6.81 1.05 -1.91
N LEU A 44 -6.98 1.42 -0.65
CA LEU A 44 -5.94 2.11 0.09
C LEU A 44 -4.97 1.09 0.69
N VAL A 45 -3.68 1.37 0.60
CA VAL A 45 -2.63 0.50 1.14
C VAL A 45 -1.70 1.36 2.02
N PRO A 46 -1.97 1.48 3.34
CA PRO A 46 -1.09 2.18 4.25
C PRO A 46 0.23 1.43 4.40
N VAL A 47 1.36 2.14 4.31
CA VAL A 47 2.69 1.55 4.43
C VAL A 47 3.51 2.28 5.49
N HIS A 48 3.85 1.59 6.57
CA HIS A 48 4.67 2.14 7.65
C HIS A 48 5.47 1.05 8.38
N VAL A 49 6.80 1.17 8.36
CA VAL A 49 7.74 0.13 8.83
C VAL A 49 7.50 -0.30 10.29
N ARG A 50 7.19 0.66 11.17
CA ARG A 50 7.07 0.40 12.62
C ARG A 50 5.68 -0.02 13.06
N ASP A 51 4.68 0.35 12.27
CA ASP A 51 3.28 0.15 12.64
C ASP A 51 2.63 -0.98 11.81
N ALA A 52 3.45 -1.69 11.03
CA ALA A 52 3.00 -2.78 10.20
C ALA A 52 2.37 -3.89 11.04
N GLY A 53 1.28 -4.48 10.53
CA GLY A 53 0.54 -5.55 11.20
C GLY A 53 -0.61 -5.07 12.10
N ALA A 54 -0.73 -3.77 12.34
CA ALA A 54 -1.95 -3.13 12.84
C ALA A 54 -2.81 -2.61 11.68
N THR A 55 -3.95 -1.98 11.99
CA THR A 55 -4.88 -1.43 10.98
C THR A 55 -5.14 0.07 11.14
N ILE A 56 -5.52 0.74 10.05
CA ILE A 56 -6.20 2.04 10.06
C ILE A 56 -7.53 1.84 9.32
N ARG A 57 -8.67 2.08 9.98
CA ARG A 57 -10.00 1.85 9.38
C ARG A 57 -10.16 0.43 8.82
N ASN A 58 -9.75 -0.56 9.59
CA ASN A 58 -9.72 -1.99 9.23
C ASN A 58 -8.77 -2.36 8.08
N ILE A 59 -8.02 -1.41 7.52
CA ILE A 59 -7.07 -1.65 6.45
C ILE A 59 -5.70 -1.98 7.06
N PRO A 60 -5.10 -3.15 6.74
CA PRO A 60 -3.83 -3.54 7.33
C PRO A 60 -2.68 -2.64 6.87
N ILE A 61 -1.89 -2.17 7.83
CA ILE A 61 -0.66 -1.43 7.59
C ILE A 61 0.41 -2.41 7.14
N ARG A 62 0.95 -2.21 5.94
CA ARG A 62 2.07 -2.98 5.42
C ARG A 62 3.41 -2.40 5.87
N LYS A 63 4.42 -3.26 5.97
CA LYS A 63 5.81 -2.82 6.25
C LYS A 63 6.44 -2.14 5.04
N GLU A 64 6.20 -2.70 3.86
CA GLU A 64 6.67 -2.20 2.58
C GLU A 64 5.75 -2.68 1.43
N ILE A 65 6.08 -2.25 0.20
CA ILE A 65 5.48 -2.78 -1.02
C ILE A 65 6.35 -3.93 -1.51
N ASP A 66 5.90 -5.17 -1.27
CA ASP A 66 6.62 -6.40 -1.62
C ASP A 66 6.90 -6.47 -3.12
N GLU A 67 7.98 -7.14 -3.52
CA GLU A 67 8.21 -7.52 -4.93
C GLU A 67 6.99 -8.26 -5.51
N GLY A 68 6.73 -8.10 -6.81
CA GLY A 68 5.54 -8.64 -7.48
C GLY A 68 4.28 -7.77 -7.36
N ILE A 69 4.20 -6.87 -6.37
CA ILE A 69 3.12 -5.86 -6.31
C ILE A 69 3.39 -4.76 -7.34
N MET A 70 2.37 -4.41 -8.13
CA MET A 70 2.40 -3.32 -9.10
C MET A 70 1.55 -2.16 -8.57
N PRO A 71 2.13 -1.18 -7.85
CA PRO A 71 1.40 -0.02 -7.40
C PRO A 71 1.09 0.90 -8.60
N GLU A 72 -0.10 1.49 -8.62
CA GLU A 72 -0.48 2.45 -9.68
C GLU A 72 -0.25 3.90 -9.21
N ILE A 73 -0.52 4.18 -7.93
CA ILE A 73 -0.29 5.48 -7.31
C ILE A 73 0.45 5.27 -5.99
N VAL A 74 1.50 6.04 -5.78
CA VAL A 74 2.29 6.03 -4.54
C VAL A 74 2.41 7.44 -3.99
N VAL A 75 1.87 7.64 -2.78
CA VAL A 75 1.89 8.91 -2.07
C VAL A 75 2.95 8.89 -0.99
N LEU A 76 3.85 9.87 -1.02
CA LEU A 76 5.02 9.95 -0.14
C LEU A 76 4.79 10.98 0.96
N PHE A 77 4.56 10.52 2.18
CA PHE A 77 4.60 11.31 3.41
C PHE A 77 5.91 11.07 4.15
N LEU A 78 7.03 11.36 3.48
CA LEU A 78 8.37 11.07 3.95
C LEU A 78 9.22 12.34 4.03
N ALA A 79 10.29 12.30 4.84
CA ALA A 79 11.33 13.31 4.73
C ALA A 79 11.98 13.23 3.33
N PRO A 80 12.43 14.36 2.73
CA PRO A 80 12.94 14.42 1.36
C PRO A 80 13.95 13.34 1.00
N GLN A 81 14.93 13.09 1.88
CA GLN A 81 15.96 12.07 1.64
C GLN A 81 15.36 10.66 1.50
N ARG A 82 14.37 10.32 2.33
CA ARG A 82 13.69 9.02 2.25
C ARG A 82 12.78 8.93 1.02
N ALA A 83 12.22 10.05 0.56
CA ALA A 83 11.47 10.09 -0.69
C ALA A 83 12.39 9.78 -1.89
N LEU A 84 13.60 10.36 -1.92
CA LEU A 84 14.62 10.03 -2.93
C LEU A 84 14.97 8.53 -2.93
N ASP A 85 15.15 7.92 -1.75
CA ASP A 85 15.48 6.50 -1.66
C ASP A 85 14.37 5.60 -2.23
N ILE A 86 13.09 5.96 -2.00
CA ILE A 86 11.94 5.27 -2.60
C ILE A 86 11.95 5.41 -4.13
N VAL A 87 12.15 6.62 -4.65
CA VAL A 87 12.20 6.86 -6.11
C VAL A 87 13.32 6.06 -6.76
N LYS A 88 14.52 6.04 -6.17
CA LYS A 88 15.64 5.20 -6.65
C LYS A 88 15.29 3.71 -6.65
N LYS A 89 14.67 3.21 -5.57
CA LYS A 89 14.22 1.81 -5.49
C LYS A 89 13.22 1.48 -6.61
N PHE A 90 12.31 2.41 -6.91
CA PHE A 90 11.29 2.19 -7.94
C PHE A 90 11.83 2.29 -9.35
N LEU A 91 12.74 3.22 -9.63
CA LEU A 91 13.41 3.34 -10.93
C LEU A 91 14.20 2.08 -11.29
N PHE A 92 14.73 1.38 -10.29
CA PHE A 92 15.36 0.08 -10.48
C PHE A 92 14.35 -1.05 -10.71
N ARG A 93 13.17 -0.96 -10.10
CA ARG A 93 12.21 -2.05 -10.00
C ARG A 93 11.18 -2.08 -11.13
N PHE A 94 10.74 -0.92 -11.62
CA PHE A 94 9.63 -0.81 -12.56
C PHE A 94 10.11 -0.29 -13.91
N SER A 95 9.57 -0.86 -14.99
CA SER A 95 9.71 -0.26 -16.31
C SER A 95 8.88 1.02 -16.42
N ALA A 96 9.15 1.87 -17.42
CA ALA A 96 8.42 3.13 -17.59
C ALA A 96 6.90 2.95 -17.75
N ASN A 97 6.46 1.84 -18.37
CA ASN A 97 5.03 1.54 -18.57
C ASN A 97 4.32 1.03 -17.31
N GLU A 98 5.09 0.55 -16.33
CA GLU A 98 4.58 0.00 -15.06
C GLU A 98 4.85 0.96 -13.89
N PHE A 99 5.50 2.10 -14.17
CA PHE A 99 5.94 3.01 -13.13
C PHE A 99 4.73 3.74 -12.53
N PRO A 100 4.57 3.75 -11.20
CA PRO A 100 3.44 4.41 -10.56
C PRO A 100 3.49 5.93 -10.75
N LEU A 101 2.32 6.57 -10.72
CA LEU A 101 2.25 8.00 -10.47
C LEU A 101 2.79 8.29 -9.06
N ILE A 102 3.91 9.02 -8.98
CA ILE A 102 4.49 9.42 -7.70
C ILE A 102 3.88 10.74 -7.23
N TRP A 103 3.29 10.72 -6.04
CA TRP A 103 2.77 11.92 -5.39
C TRP A 103 3.66 12.31 -4.22
N PHE A 104 4.47 13.35 -4.40
CA PHE A 104 5.17 13.99 -3.30
C PHE A 104 4.19 14.86 -2.52
N GLN A 105 3.82 14.43 -1.32
CA GLN A 105 3.06 15.31 -0.45
C GLN A 105 3.93 16.50 -0.04
N ARG A 106 3.33 17.68 0.13
CA ARG A 106 4.00 18.90 0.64
C ARG A 106 5.00 18.60 1.76
N GLY A 107 6.27 18.94 1.53
CA GLY A 107 7.39 18.72 2.43
C GLY A 107 8.20 17.45 2.16
N ALA A 108 7.76 16.58 1.24
CA ALA A 108 8.47 15.37 0.82
C ALA A 108 9.27 15.55 -0.47
N GLU A 109 9.16 16.71 -1.12
CA GLU A 109 9.85 17.02 -2.37
C GLU A 109 11.38 16.96 -2.18
N GLN A 110 12.07 16.38 -3.16
CA GLN A 110 13.52 16.33 -3.19
C GLN A 110 13.99 16.56 -4.63
N GLU A 111 14.94 17.47 -4.82
CA GLU A 111 15.33 17.98 -6.15
C GLU A 111 15.90 16.89 -7.07
N ASP A 112 16.79 16.03 -6.57
CA ASP A 112 17.35 14.92 -7.35
C ASP A 112 16.27 13.91 -7.76
N ALA A 113 15.31 13.62 -6.88
CA ALA A 113 14.23 12.68 -7.14
C ALA A 113 13.34 13.20 -8.27
N ILE A 114 12.98 14.49 -8.22
CA ILE A 114 12.21 15.16 -9.27
C ILE A 114 13.00 15.16 -10.58
N ALA A 115 14.28 15.55 -10.55
CA ALA A 115 15.12 15.57 -11.74
C ALA A 115 15.24 14.18 -12.40
N MET A 116 15.37 13.11 -11.61
CA MET A 116 15.40 11.73 -12.13
C MET A 116 14.09 11.35 -12.82
N LEU A 117 12.94 11.71 -12.25
CA LEU A 117 11.62 11.43 -12.83
C LEU A 117 11.41 12.22 -14.12
N GLU A 118 11.78 13.51 -14.13
CA GLU A 118 11.70 14.36 -15.32
C GLU A 118 12.58 13.85 -16.47
N GLN A 119 13.83 13.50 -16.18
CA GLN A 119 14.76 12.96 -17.18
C GLN A 119 14.29 11.60 -17.74
N SER A 120 13.54 10.84 -16.95
CA SER A 120 12.98 9.55 -17.34
C SER A 120 11.61 9.68 -18.02
N GLY A 121 11.05 10.89 -18.12
CA GLY A 121 9.71 11.13 -18.67
C GLY A 121 8.59 10.49 -17.85
N LEU A 122 8.80 10.30 -16.54
CA LEU A 122 7.86 9.64 -15.64
C LEU A 122 6.93 10.64 -14.97
N ASN A 123 5.67 10.23 -14.78
CA ASN A 123 4.64 11.08 -14.21
C ASN A 123 4.80 11.22 -12.69
N PHE A 124 4.69 12.46 -12.21
CA PHE A 124 4.69 12.78 -10.78
C PHE A 124 3.87 14.03 -10.49
N VAL A 125 3.49 14.19 -9.23
CA VAL A 125 2.86 15.39 -8.67
C VAL A 125 3.67 15.85 -7.46
N SER A 126 3.88 17.16 -7.34
CA SER A 126 4.53 17.81 -6.20
C SER A 126 3.81 19.12 -5.84
N ASN A 127 4.10 19.69 -4.67
CA ASN A 127 3.47 20.92 -4.17
C ASN A 127 1.94 20.84 -3.98
N ASP A 128 1.36 19.64 -3.99
CA ASP A 128 -0.07 19.43 -3.87
C ASP A 128 -0.40 18.32 -2.86
N CYS A 129 -1.61 18.36 -2.33
CA CYS A 129 -2.12 17.36 -1.41
C CYS A 129 -3.10 16.45 -2.14
N ILE A 130 -2.85 15.13 -2.13
CA ILE A 130 -3.71 14.18 -2.86
C ILE A 130 -5.18 14.27 -2.44
N VAL A 131 -5.43 14.44 -1.13
CA VAL A 131 -6.79 14.59 -0.58
C VAL A 131 -7.43 15.89 -1.08
N GLU A 132 -6.71 17.00 -1.06
CA GLU A 132 -7.23 18.29 -1.54
C GLU A 132 -7.47 18.26 -3.06
N PHE A 133 -6.59 17.61 -3.83
CA PHE A 133 -6.74 17.41 -5.27
C PHE A 133 -7.99 16.60 -5.60
N ILE A 134 -8.17 15.43 -4.95
CA ILE A 134 -9.33 14.57 -5.15
C ILE A 134 -10.62 15.31 -4.79
N LYS A 135 -10.64 16.04 -3.66
CA LYS A 135 -11.81 16.81 -3.23
C LYS A 135 -12.14 17.97 -4.19
N ARG A 136 -11.15 18.78 -4.58
CA ARG A 136 -11.39 19.93 -5.48
C ARG A 136 -11.87 19.51 -6.86
N ASN A 137 -11.41 18.36 -7.34
CA ASN A 137 -11.80 17.78 -8.63
C ASN A 137 -13.00 16.84 -8.52
N SER A 138 -13.62 16.71 -7.34
CA SER A 138 -14.79 15.85 -7.07
C SER A 138 -14.60 14.40 -7.55
N LEU A 139 -13.37 13.88 -7.40
CA LEU A 139 -13.03 12.54 -7.87
C LEU A 139 -13.53 11.49 -6.88
N SER A 140 -14.21 10.48 -7.41
CA SER A 140 -14.59 9.27 -6.70
C SER A 140 -14.85 8.17 -7.72
N LYS A 141 -14.59 6.91 -7.34
CA LYS A 141 -14.92 5.78 -8.20
C LYS A 141 -16.38 5.40 -7.98
N LYS A 142 -17.10 5.17 -9.09
CA LYS A 142 -18.54 4.84 -9.06
C LYS A 142 -18.84 3.51 -8.35
N GLN A 143 -17.84 2.65 -8.21
CA GLN A 143 -17.97 1.33 -7.63
C GLN A 143 -17.39 1.34 -6.21
N THR A 144 -18.20 0.92 -5.26
CA THR A 144 -17.73 0.59 -3.92
C THR A 144 -16.86 -0.67 -4.01
N LEU A 145 -15.67 -0.62 -3.41
CA LEU A 145 -14.83 -1.80 -3.32
C LEU A 145 -15.44 -2.80 -2.31
N PRO A 146 -15.39 -4.10 -2.59
CA PRO A 146 -15.75 -5.09 -1.59
C PRO A 146 -14.77 -5.00 -0.41
N LEU A 147 -15.23 -5.42 0.77
CA LEU A 147 -14.33 -5.74 1.86
C LEU A 147 -13.35 -6.80 1.37
N LEU A 148 -12.05 -6.54 1.54
CA LEU A 148 -11.00 -7.47 1.16
C LEU A 148 -10.56 -8.22 2.41
N PRO A 149 -10.62 -9.56 2.42
CA PRO A 149 -10.02 -10.30 3.51
C PRO A 149 -8.51 -10.07 3.50
N TRP A 150 -7.93 -10.07 4.68
CA TRP A 150 -6.50 -9.90 4.86
C TRP A 150 -5.96 -10.86 5.90
N TYR A 151 -4.65 -11.05 5.84
CA TYR A 151 -3.99 -12.08 6.60
C TYR A 151 -2.71 -11.57 7.21
N ARG A 152 -2.34 -12.18 8.33
CA ARG A 152 -1.14 -11.81 9.09
C ARG A 152 -0.46 -13.04 9.62
N GLN A 153 0.84 -13.09 9.40
CA GLN A 153 1.74 -14.05 10.03
C GLN A 153 2.64 -13.32 11.04
N VAL A 154 2.64 -13.81 12.27
CA VAL A 154 3.56 -13.38 13.33
C VAL A 154 4.37 -14.57 13.82
N LYS A 155 5.58 -14.31 14.29
CA LYS A 155 6.37 -15.31 15.00
C LYS A 155 5.89 -15.40 16.44
N ASP A 156 5.53 -16.60 16.88
CA ASP A 156 5.21 -16.86 18.28
C ASP A 156 6.45 -16.65 19.16
N ASN A 157 6.25 -15.94 20.26
CA ASN A 157 7.30 -15.65 21.22
C ASN A 157 7.47 -16.77 22.26
N ASP A 158 6.60 -17.78 22.26
CA ASP A 158 6.74 -19.00 23.08
C ASP A 158 7.88 -19.92 22.58
N ASP A 159 8.36 -20.82 23.46
CA ASP A 159 9.64 -21.57 23.37
C ASP A 159 9.88 -22.34 22.04
N ASP A 160 8.84 -22.68 21.28
CA ASP A 160 8.97 -23.45 20.03
C ASP A 160 9.19 -22.58 18.78
N GLY A 161 9.00 -21.25 18.88
CA GLY A 161 9.28 -20.30 17.79
C GLY A 161 8.42 -20.49 16.52
N CYS A 162 7.26 -21.13 16.66
CA CYS A 162 6.32 -21.41 15.57
C CYS A 162 5.72 -20.12 14.98
N SER A 163 5.32 -20.15 13.71
CA SER A 163 4.60 -19.04 13.08
C SER A 163 3.09 -19.19 13.27
N ILE A 164 2.41 -18.10 13.58
CA ILE A 164 0.94 -18.05 13.73
C ILE A 164 0.37 -17.29 12.53
N TRP A 165 -0.47 -17.96 11.73
CA TRP A 165 -1.24 -17.38 10.64
C TRP A 165 -2.64 -17.00 11.13
N THR A 166 -3.12 -15.82 10.74
CA THR A 166 -4.46 -15.33 11.09
C THR A 166 -5.14 -14.74 9.86
N ALA A 167 -6.43 -15.01 9.70
CA ALA A 167 -7.29 -14.46 8.66
C ALA A 167 -8.31 -13.49 9.27
N HIS A 168 -8.59 -12.40 8.57
CA HIS A 168 -9.42 -11.28 8.99
C HIS A 168 -10.37 -10.91 7.85
N ASN A 169 -11.64 -10.64 8.16
CA ASN A 169 -12.65 -10.35 7.14
C ASN A 169 -12.61 -8.90 6.63
N GLY A 170 -11.82 -8.04 7.27
CA GLY A 170 -11.64 -6.63 6.89
C GLY A 170 -12.65 -5.69 7.55
N ASP A 171 -13.39 -6.17 8.55
CA ASP A 171 -14.25 -5.37 9.42
C ASP A 171 -13.67 -5.21 10.85
N GLU A 172 -12.48 -5.75 11.09
CA GLU A 172 -11.80 -5.69 12.39
C GLU A 172 -10.75 -4.57 12.48
N GLU A 173 -10.76 -3.80 13.58
CA GLU A 173 -9.62 -2.98 13.97
C GLU A 173 -8.66 -3.81 14.83
N ILE A 174 -7.40 -3.89 14.38
CA ILE A 174 -6.36 -4.68 15.01
C ILE A 174 -5.22 -3.76 15.46
N GLU A 175 -4.87 -3.86 16.75
CA GLU A 175 -3.72 -3.19 17.35
C GLU A 175 -2.40 -3.90 17.01
N LEU A 176 -1.28 -3.24 17.30
CA LEU A 176 0.04 -3.84 17.17
C LEU A 176 0.20 -5.03 18.11
N SER A 177 0.73 -6.13 17.58
CA SER A 177 1.07 -7.30 18.38
C SER A 177 2.44 -7.14 19.03
N GLU A 178 2.64 -7.75 20.20
CA GLU A 178 3.97 -7.94 20.81
C GLU A 178 4.80 -8.98 20.05
N ASN A 179 4.15 -9.85 19.27
CA ASN A 179 4.80 -10.84 18.44
C ASN A 179 5.44 -10.20 17.21
N SER A 180 6.60 -10.71 16.81
CA SER A 180 7.33 -10.18 15.65
C SER A 180 6.57 -10.45 14.36
N LEU A 181 6.24 -9.39 13.61
CA LEU A 181 5.57 -9.53 12.31
C LEU A 181 6.48 -10.19 11.28
N GLU A 182 5.99 -11.24 10.63
CA GLU A 182 6.65 -11.89 9.50
C GLU A 182 6.04 -11.48 8.16
N TRP A 183 4.71 -11.36 8.07
CA TRP A 183 4.02 -10.86 6.88
C TRP A 183 2.62 -10.36 7.19
N VAL A 184 2.14 -9.38 6.42
CA VAL A 184 0.75 -8.90 6.43
C VAL A 184 0.34 -8.42 5.05
N GLY A 185 -0.90 -8.65 4.65
CA GLY A 185 -1.45 -8.17 3.38
C GLY A 185 -2.87 -8.63 3.14
N ASP A 186 -3.57 -7.94 2.26
CA ASP A 186 -4.89 -8.40 1.79
C ASP A 186 -4.77 -9.52 0.75
N ILE A 187 -5.90 -10.04 0.28
CA ILE A 187 -5.94 -11.12 -0.72
C ILE A 187 -5.20 -10.78 -2.02
N ILE A 188 -5.19 -9.52 -2.45
CA ILE A 188 -4.47 -9.10 -3.66
C ILE A 188 -2.97 -9.16 -3.38
N ASP A 189 -2.53 -8.70 -2.21
CA ASP A 189 -1.13 -8.84 -1.83
C ASP A 189 -0.71 -10.30 -1.72
N LEU A 190 -1.57 -11.15 -1.16
CA LEU A 190 -1.33 -12.59 -1.06
C LEU A 190 -1.21 -13.24 -2.44
N GLU A 191 -1.94 -12.75 -3.45
CA GLU A 191 -1.90 -13.26 -4.81
C GLU A 191 -0.56 -12.92 -5.51
N TYR A 192 -0.07 -11.68 -5.38
CA TYR A 192 1.02 -11.17 -6.21
C TYR A 192 2.38 -11.07 -5.50
N SER A 193 2.42 -10.95 -4.17
CA SER A 193 3.66 -10.75 -3.42
C SER A 193 4.66 -11.89 -3.63
N GLN A 194 5.92 -11.56 -3.92
CA GLN A 194 7.04 -12.50 -4.01
C GLN A 194 7.71 -12.77 -2.66
N HIS A 195 7.15 -12.25 -1.56
CA HIS A 195 7.60 -12.60 -0.22
C HIS A 195 7.47 -14.12 0.00
N ILE A 196 8.38 -14.68 0.80
CA ILE A 196 8.50 -16.13 0.99
C ILE A 196 7.19 -16.77 1.51
N ILE A 197 6.48 -16.07 2.41
CA ILE A 197 5.21 -16.54 3.00
C ILE A 197 4.10 -16.63 1.94
N PRO A 198 3.71 -15.55 1.22
CA PRO A 198 2.75 -15.63 0.13
C PRO A 198 3.11 -16.67 -0.94
N ARG A 199 4.38 -16.75 -1.34
CA ARG A 199 4.84 -17.76 -2.29
C ARG A 199 4.61 -19.18 -1.78
N TYR A 200 4.94 -19.42 -0.51
CA TYR A 200 4.72 -20.72 0.12
C TYR A 200 3.23 -21.08 0.19
N ILE A 201 2.38 -20.14 0.62
CA ILE A 201 0.92 -20.34 0.65
C ILE A 201 0.38 -20.68 -0.74
N ARG A 202 0.70 -19.88 -1.76
CA ARG A 202 0.26 -20.18 -3.14
C ARG A 202 0.76 -21.53 -3.65
N SER A 203 1.93 -21.99 -3.21
CA SER A 203 2.46 -23.31 -3.59
C SER A 203 1.67 -24.49 -3.02
N MET A 204 0.87 -24.28 -1.97
CA MET A 204 0.01 -25.29 -1.35
C MET A 204 -1.37 -25.41 -2.03
N MET A 205 -1.69 -24.57 -3.02
CA MET A 205 -2.99 -24.58 -3.69
C MET A 205 -3.26 -25.90 -4.41
N LYS A 206 -4.41 -26.50 -4.10
CA LYS A 206 -4.93 -27.69 -4.78
C LYS A 206 -5.76 -27.29 -6.00
N THR A 207 -5.85 -28.17 -6.98
CA THR A 207 -6.68 -27.95 -8.18
C THR A 207 -8.13 -27.65 -7.79
N GLY A 208 -8.66 -26.52 -8.26
CA GLY A 208 -10.04 -26.08 -8.01
C GLY A 208 -10.27 -25.39 -6.66
N GLN A 209 -9.25 -25.24 -5.81
CA GLN A 209 -9.33 -24.47 -4.57
C GLN A 209 -9.06 -22.99 -4.85
N SER A 210 -9.85 -22.08 -4.27
CA SER A 210 -9.56 -20.65 -4.32
C SER A 210 -8.41 -20.28 -3.36
N LEU A 211 -7.70 -19.19 -3.63
CA LEU A 211 -6.64 -18.71 -2.74
C LEU A 211 -7.19 -18.28 -1.38
N GLU A 212 -8.39 -17.70 -1.37
CA GLU A 212 -9.09 -17.28 -0.15
C GLU A 212 -9.45 -18.48 0.73
N ASP A 213 -10.06 -19.54 0.15
CA ASP A 213 -10.38 -20.77 0.89
C ASP A 213 -9.14 -21.43 1.47
N LEU A 214 -8.03 -21.43 0.72
CA LEU A 214 -6.76 -21.94 1.22
C LEU A 214 -6.25 -21.10 2.39
N ALA A 215 -6.18 -19.79 2.22
CA ALA A 215 -5.64 -18.89 3.22
C ALA A 215 -6.47 -18.91 4.51
N LEU A 216 -7.79 -19.04 4.40
CA LEU A 216 -8.68 -19.23 5.55
C LEU A 216 -8.48 -20.59 6.22
N SER A 217 -8.23 -21.67 5.47
CA SER A 217 -8.00 -23.00 6.06
C SER A 217 -6.70 -23.15 6.87
N LEU A 218 -5.79 -22.16 6.76
CA LEU A 218 -4.51 -22.13 7.47
C LEU A 218 -4.57 -21.37 8.80
N SER A 219 -5.66 -20.65 9.10
CA SER A 219 -5.84 -19.86 10.33
C SER A 219 -6.56 -20.63 11.44
#